data_AF-A0A7X7BXL8-F1
#
_entry.id   AF-A0A7X7BXL8-F1
#
_cell.length_a   1.000
_cell.length_b   1.000
_cell.length_c   1.000
_cell.angle_alpha   90.00
_cell.angle_beta   90.00
_cell.angle_gamma   90.00
#
_symmetry.space_group_name_H-M   'P 1'
#
loop_
_entity.id
_entity.type
_entity.pdbx_description
1 polymer ?
#
loop_
_entity_poly.entity_id
_entity_poly.type
_entity_poly.pdbx_seq_one_letter_code
_entity_poly.pdbx_strand_id
1 'polypeptide(L)'
;MKNLLKMFILTCMLGMVWSCEYDDNDLWNKVEEIDQRVESLEKTVAKMNEDISSIQTIVDALNKGKVITNVEQIEDGYKLTLSDNSSVTLKNGVNGENAPIIGVKVDEDGIYYWTQTTNKLTNWILDDNGDNIPVTGSNGAAGVTPILGVDSEGYWTVDTGDGPSHILDSYGNRIKATGEKGDSFFSSVEETDTAVIITQSNGTVITIEKNAPLSVSFVDGDNRTIKVGTTAEFSLTSVNLDYCKVLEVTKGWNAELSYTQVRAISDVKIAITAPTTVTDANRNCEIRILVSDEVGNTRISKLHISCFEFELRTLTFEDNDFKANTYTLDYSNTTISKWSNLIDNTQYGGAMLYGDYSTAKYYWYDEGNTGLMHTVPYNYDAYCYWGGGHAISNYNTKNYSSYGDFNYQLTVYNDVASDEMNTTGGGHNGSNNFAMHFGYKDGSPWNGTEFLPAINFADGVARTIDHMYVNNSTYAINCYCNGNGLTAQIGPDDWVKLIAIGYDADAQKTGECEIYMCNGPDNIVSEWTKWDLSSLGNVVSIEFNVSGSSDNGYGFSQPAYFAYDDVCVRF
;
A
#
# COMPACT_ATOMS: atom_id res chain seq x y z
N MET A 1 117.59 28.00 62.13
CA MET A 1 117.68 28.18 60.67
C MET A 1 116.71 27.21 59.96
N LYS A 2 115.39 27.19 60.18
CA LYS A 2 114.32 28.16 59.86
C LYS A 2 114.19 28.68 58.42
N ASN A 3 115.14 28.40 57.52
CA ASN A 3 115.03 28.77 56.10
C ASN A 3 115.17 27.61 55.09
N LEU A 4 115.32 26.36 55.53
CA LEU A 4 115.44 25.19 54.63
C LEU A 4 114.09 24.51 54.29
N LEU A 5 112.98 24.90 54.92
CA LEU A 5 111.65 24.34 54.65
C LEU A 5 110.84 25.14 53.60
N LYS A 6 111.39 26.26 53.10
CA LYS A 6 110.77 27.04 52.01
C LYS A 6 111.15 26.54 50.60
N MET A 7 111.99 25.50 50.49
CA MET A 7 112.56 25.05 49.22
C MET A 7 112.36 23.57 48.90
N PHE A 8 111.46 22.88 49.61
CA PHE A 8 111.02 21.54 49.23
C PHE A 8 109.50 21.45 48.92
N ILE A 9 108.79 22.56 49.11
CA ILE A 9 107.40 22.76 48.66
C ILE A 9 107.43 23.63 47.37
N LEU A 10 108.42 23.37 46.52
CA LEU A 10 108.51 23.87 45.15
C LEU A 10 108.46 22.72 44.13
N THR A 11 108.47 21.46 44.58
CA THR A 11 108.50 20.26 43.73
C THR A 11 107.21 19.44 43.74
N CYS A 12 106.13 19.97 44.30
CA CYS A 12 104.76 19.54 43.98
C CYS A 12 103.94 20.67 43.33
N MET A 13 104.62 21.63 42.70
CA MET A 13 104.03 22.68 41.86
C MET A 13 103.86 22.25 40.38
N LEU A 14 103.70 20.94 40.13
CA LEU A 14 103.62 20.33 38.79
C LEU A 14 102.46 19.33 38.63
N GLY A 15 101.45 19.39 39.51
CA GLY A 15 100.20 18.61 39.41
C GLY A 15 98.95 19.42 39.05
N MET A 16 99.11 20.69 38.62
CA MET A 16 97.98 21.51 38.17
C MET A 16 97.73 21.31 36.68
N VAL A 17 96.94 20.29 36.30
CA VAL A 17 95.81 20.39 35.37
C VAL A 17 95.04 19.07 35.51
N TRP A 18 93.99 19.01 36.33
CA TRP A 18 92.98 17.96 36.20
C TRP A 18 91.62 18.47 36.64
N SER A 19 90.76 18.60 35.62
CA SER A 19 89.32 18.40 35.61
C SER A 19 88.50 19.10 36.70
N CYS A 20 88.02 20.30 36.42
CA CYS A 20 86.63 20.59 36.78
C CYS A 20 85.77 19.79 35.78
N GLU A 21 85.11 18.72 36.24
CA GLU A 21 84.02 18.11 35.47
C GLU A 21 82.97 19.19 35.22
N TYR A 22 82.69 19.46 33.96
CA TYR A 22 81.64 20.36 33.52
C TYR A 22 80.33 19.56 33.55
N ASP A 23 79.43 19.87 34.49
CA ASP A 23 78.10 19.24 34.57
C ASP A 23 77.17 19.91 33.56
N ASP A 24 76.98 19.24 32.42
CA ASP A 24 76.18 19.66 31.28
C ASP A 24 74.84 18.91 31.17
N ASN A 25 74.45 18.12 32.19
CA ASN A 25 73.19 17.36 32.19
C ASN A 25 71.96 18.26 31.96
N ASP A 26 71.96 19.47 32.52
CA ASP A 26 70.90 20.46 32.31
C ASP A 26 70.82 20.97 30.85
N LEU A 27 71.94 20.97 30.11
CA LEU A 27 71.97 21.32 28.70
C LEU A 27 71.44 20.15 27.86
N TRP A 28 71.86 18.92 28.15
CA TRP A 28 71.41 17.73 27.42
C TRP A 28 69.92 17.44 27.63
N ASN A 29 69.39 17.63 28.85
CA ASN A 29 67.95 17.52 29.11
C ASN A 29 67.14 18.54 28.30
N LYS A 30 67.64 19.78 28.15
CA LYS A 30 66.98 20.80 27.30
C LYS A 30 67.08 20.48 25.82
N VAL A 31 68.18 19.87 25.38
CA VAL A 31 68.33 19.43 23.98
C VAL A 31 67.35 18.30 23.67
N GLU A 32 67.24 17.31 24.54
CA GLU A 32 66.27 16.20 24.37
C GLU A 32 64.82 16.69 24.39
N GLU A 33 64.48 17.64 25.26
CA GLU A 33 63.17 18.30 25.26
C GLU A 33 62.91 19.06 23.95
N ILE A 34 63.91 19.74 23.38
CA ILE A 34 63.81 20.42 22.09
C ILE A 34 63.62 19.40 20.96
N ASP A 35 64.40 18.32 20.92
CA ASP A 35 64.30 17.29 19.87
C ASP A 35 62.91 16.65 19.86
N GLN A 36 62.37 16.30 21.03
CA GLN A 36 61.01 15.77 21.16
C GLN A 36 59.94 16.77 20.70
N ARG A 37 60.13 18.07 20.99
CA ARG A 37 59.22 19.13 20.56
C ARG A 37 59.27 19.35 19.05
N VAL A 38 60.46 19.30 18.43
CA VAL A 38 60.61 19.40 16.97
C VAL A 38 59.92 18.23 16.29
N GLU A 39 60.14 16.99 16.75
CA GLU A 39 59.48 15.81 16.17
C GLU A 39 57.95 15.88 16.30
N SER A 40 57.44 16.38 17.43
CA SER A 40 56.01 16.61 17.64
C SER A 40 55.45 17.67 16.66
N LEU A 41 56.17 18.78 16.48
CA LEU A 41 55.77 19.86 15.57
C LEU A 41 55.80 19.42 14.11
N GLU A 42 56.82 18.67 13.69
CA GLU A 42 56.91 18.12 12.32
C GLU A 42 55.72 17.22 11.99
N LYS A 43 55.37 16.30 12.91
CA LYS A 43 54.19 15.43 12.76
C LYS A 43 52.89 16.24 12.73
N THR A 44 52.79 17.27 13.55
CA THR A 44 51.61 18.14 13.62
C THR A 44 51.43 18.93 12.33
N VAL A 45 52.47 19.61 11.84
CA VAL A 45 52.45 20.35 10.57
C VAL A 45 52.11 19.42 9.40
N ALA A 46 52.74 18.24 9.32
CA ALA A 46 52.46 17.28 8.25
C ALA A 46 51.00 16.84 8.24
N LYS A 47 50.43 16.53 9.42
CA LYS A 47 49.03 16.13 9.55
C LYS A 47 48.07 17.26 9.19
N MET A 48 48.31 18.48 9.66
CA MET A 48 47.47 19.63 9.32
C MET A 48 47.48 19.93 7.82
N ASN A 49 48.64 19.79 7.16
CA ASN A 49 48.73 19.95 5.71
C ASN A 49 48.04 18.81 4.94
N GLU A 50 48.05 17.57 5.46
CA GLU A 50 47.26 16.45 4.91
C GLU A 50 45.76 16.77 4.97
N ASP A 51 45.29 17.28 6.11
CA ASP A 51 43.88 17.65 6.29
C ASP A 51 43.45 18.83 5.39
N ILE A 52 44.31 19.85 5.23
CA ILE A 52 44.10 20.96 4.28
C ILE A 52 43.99 20.41 2.84
N SER A 53 44.81 19.44 2.46
CA SER A 53 44.69 18.79 1.15
C SER A 53 43.38 18.01 1.00
N SER A 54 42.94 17.31 2.06
CA SER A 54 41.68 16.56 2.06
C SER A 54 40.46 17.48 1.90
N ILE A 55 40.43 18.64 2.56
CA ILE A 55 39.30 19.57 2.44
C ILE A 55 39.23 20.23 1.06
N GLN A 56 40.38 20.55 0.45
CA GLN A 56 40.41 21.03 -0.93
C GLN A 56 39.83 19.97 -1.89
N THR A 57 40.21 18.70 -1.70
CA THR A 57 39.69 17.59 -2.51
C THR A 57 38.18 17.43 -2.37
N ILE A 58 37.65 17.59 -1.14
CA ILE A 58 36.20 17.55 -0.87
C ILE A 58 35.47 18.70 -1.57
N VAL A 59 35.97 19.94 -1.43
CA VAL A 59 35.34 21.11 -2.04
C VAL A 59 35.38 21.01 -3.57
N ASP A 60 36.50 20.56 -4.12
CA ASP A 60 36.61 20.28 -5.57
C ASP A 60 35.62 19.20 -6.03
N ALA A 61 35.38 18.17 -5.21
CA ALA A 61 34.39 17.14 -5.49
C ALA A 61 32.97 17.72 -5.52
N LEU A 62 32.62 18.56 -4.55
CA LEU A 62 31.32 19.25 -4.50
C LEU A 62 31.13 20.17 -5.70
N ASN A 63 32.12 20.98 -6.03
CA ASN A 63 32.08 21.89 -7.18
C ASN A 63 31.94 21.15 -8.52
N LYS A 64 32.44 19.91 -8.60
CA LYS A 64 32.31 19.04 -9.77
C LYS A 64 31.07 18.13 -9.73
N GLY A 65 30.20 18.27 -8.74
CA GLY A 65 29.00 17.45 -8.58
C GLY A 65 29.27 15.96 -8.36
N LYS A 66 30.42 15.60 -7.78
CA LYS A 66 30.76 14.20 -7.48
C LYS A 66 29.99 13.73 -6.25
N VAL A 67 29.63 12.45 -6.25
CA VAL A 67 28.92 11.78 -5.15
C VAL A 67 29.76 10.65 -4.56
N ILE A 68 29.44 10.25 -3.33
CA ILE A 68 30.11 9.14 -2.64
C ILE A 68 29.55 7.81 -3.15
N THR A 69 30.41 6.93 -3.63
CA THR A 69 30.05 5.57 -4.07
C THR A 69 30.36 4.52 -3.00
N ASN A 70 31.27 4.81 -2.07
CA ASN A 70 31.60 3.93 -0.95
C ASN A 70 32.15 4.71 0.24
N VAL A 71 31.80 4.27 1.45
CA VAL A 71 32.36 4.75 2.72
C VAL A 71 32.99 3.55 3.42
N GLU A 72 34.29 3.64 3.70
CA GLU A 72 35.03 2.62 4.43
C GLU A 72 35.50 3.21 5.77
N GLN A 73 35.10 2.60 6.89
CA GLN A 73 35.61 2.98 8.20
C GLN A 73 37.03 2.43 8.38
N ILE A 74 37.96 3.29 8.80
CA ILE A 74 39.36 2.95 9.09
C ILE A 74 39.68 3.23 10.56
N GLU A 75 40.84 2.77 11.05
CA GLU A 75 41.23 2.83 12.47
C GLU A 75 41.06 4.22 13.10
N ASP A 76 41.41 5.28 12.36
CA ASP A 76 41.36 6.68 12.83
C ASP A 76 40.39 7.58 12.04
N GLY A 77 39.39 7.04 11.34
CA GLY A 77 38.41 7.85 10.58
C GLY A 77 37.69 7.13 9.44
N TYR A 78 37.54 7.79 8.29
CA TYR A 78 36.83 7.29 7.13
C TYR A 78 37.62 7.47 5.84
N LYS A 79 37.50 6.53 4.92
CA LYS A 79 37.93 6.67 3.53
C LYS A 79 36.70 6.73 2.63
N LEU A 80 36.53 7.85 1.95
CA LEU A 80 35.43 8.09 1.02
C LEU A 80 35.89 7.81 -0.40
N THR A 81 35.11 7.06 -1.17
CA THR A 81 35.32 6.85 -2.61
C THR A 81 34.30 7.67 -3.38
N LEU A 82 34.76 8.45 -4.35
CA LEU A 82 33.93 9.32 -5.18
C LEU A 82 33.53 8.64 -6.50
N SER A 83 32.58 9.23 -7.22
CA SER A 83 32.05 8.70 -8.50
C SER A 83 33.07 8.58 -9.63
N ASP A 84 34.23 9.24 -9.53
CA ASP A 84 35.34 9.12 -10.48
C ASP A 84 36.45 8.15 -10.02
N ASN A 85 36.18 7.37 -8.97
CA ASN A 85 37.11 6.47 -8.27
C ASN A 85 38.27 7.16 -7.54
N SER A 86 38.28 8.50 -7.44
CA SER A 86 39.18 9.18 -6.51
C SER A 86 38.75 8.91 -5.07
N SER A 87 39.71 8.93 -4.14
CA SER A 87 39.43 8.69 -2.73
C SER A 87 40.00 9.79 -1.85
N VAL A 88 39.25 10.16 -0.82
CA VAL A 88 39.71 11.08 0.23
C VAL A 88 39.68 10.37 1.58
N THR A 89 40.72 10.57 2.37
CA THR A 89 40.81 10.03 3.73
C THR A 89 40.56 11.15 4.72
N LEU A 90 39.59 10.94 5.62
CA LEU A 90 39.22 11.85 6.69
C LEU A 90 39.59 11.20 8.01
N LYS A 91 40.49 11.82 8.77
CA LYS A 91 40.91 11.30 10.07
C LYS A 91 40.25 12.12 11.18
N ASN A 92 39.70 11.47 12.19
CA ASN A 92 39.19 12.13 13.39
C ASN A 92 40.34 12.57 14.30
N GLY A 93 40.14 13.59 15.13
CA GLY A 93 41.10 13.98 16.15
C GLY A 93 40.58 15.09 17.06
N VAL A 94 41.45 15.59 17.95
CA VAL A 94 41.10 16.54 19.02
C VAL A 94 41.95 17.78 18.87
N ASN A 95 41.35 18.97 18.95
CA ASN A 95 42.09 20.23 18.83
C ASN A 95 43.06 20.44 19.99
N GLY A 96 44.29 20.82 19.69
CA GLY A 96 45.17 21.53 20.62
C GLY A 96 44.61 22.90 20.99
N GLU A 97 44.77 23.30 22.25
CA GLU A 97 44.16 24.53 22.80
C GLU A 97 44.65 25.83 22.12
N ASN A 98 45.82 25.80 21.47
CA ASN A 98 46.52 26.96 20.93
C ASN A 98 46.94 26.86 19.44
N ALA A 99 46.55 25.80 18.71
CA ALA A 99 46.91 25.62 17.29
C ALA A 99 45.95 26.41 16.36
N PRO A 100 46.45 27.05 15.28
CA PRO A 100 45.59 27.67 14.28
C PRO A 100 44.85 26.62 13.44
N ILE A 101 43.60 26.89 13.07
CA ILE A 101 42.77 25.98 12.26
C ILE A 101 42.55 26.63 10.88
N ILE A 102 43.10 26.03 9.81
CA ILE A 102 42.92 26.46 8.41
C ILE A 102 41.73 25.76 7.73
N GLY A 103 40.55 26.36 7.83
CA GLY A 103 39.29 25.75 7.39
C GLY A 103 38.76 26.32 6.09
N VAL A 104 37.54 25.95 5.74
CA VAL A 104 36.81 26.57 4.63
C VAL A 104 35.45 27.04 5.08
N LYS A 105 34.95 28.12 4.48
CA LYS A 105 33.59 28.62 4.68
C LYS A 105 33.05 29.13 3.34
N VAL A 106 31.76 28.92 3.10
CA VAL A 106 31.07 29.47 1.93
C VAL A 106 30.72 30.95 2.19
N ASP A 107 30.97 31.81 1.20
CA ASP A 107 30.58 33.24 1.24
C ASP A 107 29.22 33.46 0.54
N GLU A 108 28.73 34.70 0.52
CA GLU A 108 27.43 35.08 -0.09
C GLU A 108 27.34 34.77 -1.60
N ASP A 109 28.49 34.60 -2.26
CA ASP A 109 28.60 34.23 -3.68
C ASP A 109 28.48 32.72 -3.94
N GLY A 110 28.40 31.89 -2.89
CA GLY A 110 28.32 30.44 -2.98
C GLY A 110 29.67 29.75 -3.21
N ILE A 111 30.79 30.47 -3.14
CA ILE A 111 32.14 29.92 -3.30
C ILE A 111 32.74 29.63 -1.92
N TYR A 112 33.44 28.51 -1.80
CA TYR A 112 34.22 28.18 -0.60
C TYR A 112 35.56 28.90 -0.61
N TYR A 113 35.83 29.66 0.45
CA TYR A 113 37.10 30.35 0.68
C TYR A 113 37.83 29.79 1.89
N TRP A 114 39.16 29.89 1.88
CA TRP A 114 39.99 29.51 3.01
C TRP A 114 39.78 30.46 4.19
N THR A 115 39.74 29.88 5.38
CA THR A 115 39.54 30.59 6.65
C THR A 115 40.61 30.17 7.63
N GLN A 116 40.85 31.03 8.60
CA GLN A 116 41.74 30.78 9.71
C GLN A 116 41.00 31.02 11.02
N THR A 117 41.01 30.05 11.93
CA THR A 117 40.49 30.19 13.28
C THR A 117 41.63 30.22 14.29
N THR A 118 41.68 31.28 15.10
CA THR A 118 42.61 31.44 16.24
C THR A 118 41.80 31.95 17.43
N ASN A 119 42.08 31.46 18.66
CA ASN A 119 41.33 31.85 19.86
C ASN A 119 39.79 31.79 19.72
N LYS A 120 39.29 30.80 18.97
CA LYS A 120 37.86 30.61 18.62
C LYS A 120 37.23 31.69 17.74
N LEU A 121 38.03 32.59 17.17
CA LEU A 121 37.60 33.57 16.17
C LEU A 121 38.01 33.12 14.78
N THR A 122 37.05 32.98 13.87
CA THR A 122 37.28 32.57 12.47
C THR A 122 37.26 33.79 11.55
N ASN A 123 38.35 33.99 10.79
CA ASN A 123 38.50 35.04 9.78
C ASN A 123 38.84 34.45 8.41
N TRP A 124 38.68 35.21 7.34
CA TRP A 124 39.12 34.82 5.99
C TRP A 124 40.64 34.89 5.86
N ILE A 125 41.22 34.00 5.06
CA ILE A 125 42.60 34.16 4.59
C ILE A 125 42.55 35.03 3.32
N LEU A 126 43.33 36.11 3.35
CA LEU A 126 43.38 37.10 2.27
C LEU A 126 44.68 36.95 1.47
N ASP A 127 44.62 37.25 0.18
CA ASP A 127 45.81 37.40 -0.67
C ASP A 127 46.50 38.77 -0.45
N ASP A 128 47.61 39.01 -1.16
CA ASP A 128 48.35 40.27 -1.12
C ASP A 128 47.54 41.50 -1.57
N ASN A 129 46.42 41.30 -2.28
CA ASN A 129 45.52 42.37 -2.72
C ASN A 129 44.40 42.64 -1.70
N GLY A 130 44.27 41.81 -0.67
CA GLY A 130 43.21 41.88 0.34
C GLY A 130 41.93 41.13 -0.04
N ASP A 131 41.97 40.28 -1.07
CA ASP A 131 40.85 39.48 -1.54
C ASP A 131 40.85 38.09 -0.88
N ASN A 132 39.67 37.50 -0.64
CA ASN A 132 39.54 36.15 -0.07
C ASN A 132 40.14 35.10 -1.02
N ILE A 133 40.88 34.12 -0.50
CA ILE A 133 41.48 33.05 -1.33
C ILE A 133 40.48 31.91 -1.55
N PRO A 134 40.04 31.63 -2.79
CA PRO A 134 39.09 30.55 -3.06
C PRO A 134 39.78 29.19 -3.01
N VAL A 135 39.06 28.19 -2.51
CA VAL A 135 39.55 26.80 -2.39
C VAL A 135 39.75 26.15 -3.77
N THR A 136 38.83 26.46 -4.69
CA THR A 136 38.88 26.05 -6.10
C THR A 136 39.17 27.29 -6.96
N GLY A 137 40.12 27.19 -7.88
CA GLY A 137 40.48 28.26 -8.80
C GLY A 137 39.48 28.46 -9.94
N SER A 138 39.67 29.54 -10.68
CA SER A 138 38.84 29.87 -11.86
C SER A 138 38.79 28.71 -12.86
N ASN A 139 37.61 28.46 -13.45
CA ASN A 139 37.36 27.37 -14.41
C ASN A 139 37.67 25.95 -13.87
N GLY A 140 37.62 25.73 -12.55
CA GLY A 140 37.82 24.40 -11.95
C GLY A 140 39.29 23.96 -11.88
N ALA A 141 40.23 24.88 -12.07
CA ALA A 141 41.64 24.68 -11.71
C ALA A 141 41.80 24.60 -10.17
N ALA A 142 42.90 24.03 -9.69
CA ALA A 142 43.19 24.07 -8.25
C ALA A 142 43.34 25.53 -7.78
N GLY A 143 42.66 25.90 -6.69
CA GLY A 143 42.89 27.15 -6.00
C GLY A 143 44.23 27.12 -5.27
N VAL A 144 44.67 28.25 -4.72
CA VAL A 144 45.90 28.27 -3.93
C VAL A 144 45.64 27.59 -2.59
N THR A 145 46.34 26.48 -2.33
CA THR A 145 46.23 25.68 -1.11
C THR A 145 47.17 26.24 -0.04
N PRO A 146 46.68 26.70 1.12
CA PRO A 146 47.54 27.18 2.18
C PRO A 146 48.45 26.05 2.71
N ILE A 147 49.71 26.37 2.99
CA ILE A 147 50.68 25.44 3.57
C ILE A 147 51.10 25.98 4.93
N LEU A 148 50.85 25.21 5.99
CA LEU A 148 51.29 25.55 7.33
C LEU A 148 52.76 25.16 7.55
N GLY A 149 53.43 25.96 8.36
CA GLY A 149 54.80 25.69 8.81
C GLY A 149 55.11 26.36 10.16
N VAL A 150 56.29 26.09 10.69
CA VAL A 150 56.83 26.76 11.88
C VAL A 150 58.18 27.35 11.52
N ASP A 151 58.39 28.63 11.84
CA ASP A 151 59.65 29.31 11.55
C ASP A 151 60.78 28.93 12.53
N SER A 152 61.99 29.42 12.27
CA SER A 152 63.17 29.17 13.11
C SER A 152 63.07 29.73 14.54
N GLU A 153 62.14 30.65 14.80
CA GLU A 153 61.88 31.23 16.12
C GLU A 153 60.76 30.48 16.88
N GLY A 154 60.14 29.50 16.23
CA GLY A 154 59.07 28.67 16.79
C GLY A 154 57.68 29.27 16.67
N TYR A 155 57.45 30.19 15.72
CA TYR A 155 56.13 30.78 15.45
C TYR A 155 55.45 30.13 14.25
N TRP A 156 54.13 30.03 14.33
CA TRP A 156 53.31 29.51 13.24
C TRP A 156 53.36 30.42 12.01
N THR A 157 53.44 29.80 10.84
CA THR A 157 53.42 30.46 9.53
C THR A 157 52.43 29.79 8.59
N VAL A 158 51.88 30.57 7.65
CA VAL A 158 51.06 30.08 6.54
C VAL A 158 51.61 30.65 5.23
N ASP A 159 51.81 29.79 4.26
CA ASP A 159 52.21 30.13 2.90
C ASP A 159 51.00 29.95 1.97
N THR A 160 50.64 31.03 1.28
CA THR A 160 49.53 31.08 0.33
C THR A 160 50.01 31.34 -1.09
N GLY A 161 51.24 30.93 -1.43
CA GLY A 161 51.82 31.04 -2.77
C GLY A 161 52.86 32.16 -2.92
N ASP A 162 52.88 33.12 -2.00
CA ASP A 162 53.80 34.27 -1.98
C ASP A 162 54.88 34.14 -0.90
N GLY A 163 54.98 32.97 -0.27
CA GLY A 163 55.93 32.65 0.78
C GLY A 163 55.31 32.67 2.19
N PRO A 164 56.04 32.15 3.19
CA PRO A 164 55.51 31.99 4.54
C PRO A 164 55.30 33.34 5.25
N SER A 165 54.07 33.57 5.71
CA SER A 165 53.66 34.72 6.52
C SER A 165 53.32 34.31 7.95
N HIS A 166 53.56 35.18 8.94
CA HIS A 166 53.27 34.87 10.35
C HIS A 166 51.76 34.82 10.62
N ILE A 167 51.33 33.78 11.32
CA ILE A 167 49.98 33.69 11.85
C ILE A 167 49.84 34.59 13.09
N LEU A 168 48.83 35.47 13.09
CA LEU A 168 48.58 36.44 14.14
C LEU A 168 47.31 36.12 14.94
N ASP A 169 47.31 36.47 16.23
CA ASP A 169 46.11 36.44 17.07
C ASP A 169 45.20 37.66 16.84
N SER A 170 44.05 37.70 17.53
CA SER A 170 43.07 38.80 17.47
C SER A 170 43.62 40.17 17.91
N TYR A 171 44.82 40.22 18.49
CA TYR A 171 45.50 41.44 18.94
C TYR A 171 46.72 41.78 18.06
N GLY A 172 46.97 41.02 17.00
CA GLY A 172 48.08 41.23 16.07
C GLY A 172 49.42 40.62 16.53
N ASN A 173 49.43 39.77 17.56
CA ASN A 173 50.66 39.12 18.02
C ASN A 173 50.90 37.80 17.30
N ARG A 174 52.18 37.47 17.04
CA ARG A 174 52.58 36.18 16.47
C ARG A 174 52.24 35.03 17.42
N ILE A 175 51.68 33.95 16.89
CA ILE A 175 51.30 32.77 17.67
C ILE A 175 52.47 31.78 17.73
N LYS A 176 52.90 31.41 18.94
CA LYS A 176 54.01 30.47 19.16
C LYS A 176 53.54 29.03 19.11
N ALA A 177 54.26 28.17 18.40
CA ALA A 177 53.99 26.74 18.33
C ALA A 177 54.50 26.02 19.59
N THR A 178 53.59 25.38 20.33
CA THR A 178 53.93 24.74 21.61
C THR A 178 54.27 23.24 21.47
N GLY A 179 53.82 22.59 20.39
CA GLY A 179 54.05 21.16 20.15
C GLY A 179 53.20 20.23 21.02
N GLU A 180 52.20 20.77 21.73
CA GLU A 180 51.30 20.00 22.59
C GLU A 180 50.15 19.37 21.77
N LYS A 181 50.26 18.06 21.53
CA LYS A 181 49.26 17.09 21.05
C LYS A 181 48.46 17.43 19.77
N GLY A 182 48.81 16.69 18.70
CA GLY A 182 47.92 15.79 17.93
C GLY A 182 46.60 16.34 17.41
N ASP A 183 46.64 17.16 16.37
CA ASP A 183 45.48 17.87 15.83
C ASP A 183 44.74 17.09 14.73
N SER A 184 43.41 17.19 14.65
CA SER A 184 42.66 16.90 13.41
C SER A 184 41.79 18.09 13.08
N PHE A 185 41.63 18.30 11.79
CA PHE A 185 40.85 19.35 11.20
C PHE A 185 39.32 19.14 11.28
N PHE A 186 38.88 17.90 11.49
CA PHE A 186 37.48 17.50 11.50
C PHE A 186 37.01 17.16 12.92
N SER A 187 35.94 17.81 13.38
CA SER A 187 35.32 17.52 14.68
C SER A 187 34.45 16.27 14.64
N SER A 188 33.80 16.00 13.51
CA SER A 188 33.02 14.79 13.29
C SER A 188 32.84 14.47 11.81
N VAL A 189 32.73 13.18 11.52
CA VAL A 189 32.27 12.65 10.23
C VAL A 189 31.15 11.68 10.53
N GLU A 190 29.96 11.97 10.02
CA GLU A 190 28.74 11.19 10.20
C GLU A 190 28.26 10.65 8.85
N GLU A 191 28.07 9.34 8.77
CA GLU A 191 27.44 8.70 7.61
C GLU A 191 25.93 8.53 7.86
N THR A 192 25.13 8.95 6.89
CA THR A 192 23.67 8.73 6.84
C THR A 192 23.31 7.81 5.67
N ASP A 193 22.02 7.48 5.51
CA ASP A 193 21.53 6.69 4.40
C ASP A 193 21.79 7.37 3.03
N THR A 194 21.73 8.70 2.98
CA THR A 194 21.79 9.47 1.73
C THR A 194 23.04 10.32 1.57
N ALA A 195 23.80 10.59 2.63
CA ALA A 195 24.95 11.51 2.59
C ALA A 195 26.01 11.22 3.66
N VAL A 196 27.19 11.81 3.52
CA VAL A 196 28.19 11.96 4.59
C VAL A 196 28.26 13.43 5.01
N ILE A 197 28.13 13.68 6.30
CA ILE A 197 28.15 15.01 6.92
C ILE A 197 29.47 15.18 7.65
N ILE A 198 30.25 16.17 7.25
CA ILE A 198 31.58 16.48 7.79
C ILE A 198 31.48 17.80 8.53
N THR A 199 31.79 17.79 9.83
CA THR A 199 31.89 19.01 10.63
C THR A 199 33.36 19.33 10.88
N GLN A 200 33.79 20.52 10.48
CA GLN A 200 35.11 21.05 10.76
C GLN A 200 35.23 21.50 12.21
N SER A 201 36.44 21.51 12.74
CA SER A 201 36.75 21.99 14.09
C SER A 201 36.35 23.46 14.37
N ASN A 202 36.14 24.27 13.32
CA ASN A 202 35.61 25.63 13.41
C ASN A 202 34.06 25.70 13.44
N GLY A 203 33.37 24.57 13.38
CA GLY A 203 31.91 24.44 13.35
C GLY A 203 31.28 24.45 11.95
N THR A 204 32.08 24.65 10.88
CA THR A 204 31.55 24.62 9.50
C THR A 204 31.15 23.20 9.11
N VAL A 205 29.97 23.06 8.51
CA VAL A 205 29.43 21.77 8.06
C VAL A 205 29.52 21.68 6.53
N ILE A 206 30.01 20.54 6.04
CA ILE A 206 30.07 20.17 4.64
C ILE A 206 29.30 18.85 4.45
N THR A 207 28.37 18.80 3.51
CA THR A 207 27.57 17.60 3.21
C THR A 207 27.89 17.10 1.81
N ILE A 208 28.24 15.82 1.69
CA ILE A 208 28.49 15.16 0.40
C ILE A 208 27.47 14.03 0.23
N GLU A 209 26.67 14.10 -0.83
CA GLU A 209 25.63 13.11 -1.12
C GLU A 209 26.23 11.75 -1.53
N LYS A 210 25.59 10.65 -1.09
CA LYS A 210 25.87 9.28 -1.53
C LYS A 210 25.11 9.00 -2.83
N ASN A 211 25.72 8.20 -3.71
CA ASN A 211 25.02 7.67 -4.87
C ASN A 211 23.96 6.66 -4.41
N ALA A 212 22.68 7.04 -4.41
CA ALA A 212 21.61 6.10 -4.11
C ALA A 212 21.50 5.05 -5.24
N PRO A 213 21.33 3.75 -4.93
CA PRO A 213 21.10 2.76 -5.98
C PRO A 213 19.77 3.05 -6.69
N LEU A 214 19.72 2.87 -8.01
CA LEU A 214 18.48 2.90 -8.79
C LEU A 214 17.40 2.07 -8.09
N SER A 215 16.26 2.69 -7.81
CA SER A 215 15.11 2.01 -7.21
C SER A 215 13.79 2.47 -7.81
N VAL A 216 12.83 1.55 -7.86
CA VAL A 216 11.47 1.81 -8.31
C VAL A 216 10.51 0.84 -7.61
N SER A 217 9.35 1.32 -7.20
CA SER A 217 8.29 0.50 -6.57
C SER A 217 6.91 1.12 -6.75
N PHE A 218 5.87 0.29 -6.78
CA PHE A 218 4.48 0.76 -6.84
C PHE A 218 3.98 1.17 -5.46
N VAL A 219 3.29 2.29 -5.37
CA VAL A 219 2.74 2.82 -4.11
C VAL A 219 1.52 2.01 -3.64
N ASP A 220 0.71 1.53 -4.59
CA ASP A 220 -0.64 0.98 -4.32
C ASP A 220 -0.70 -0.54 -4.06
N GLY A 221 0.44 -1.22 -3.94
CA GLY A 221 0.50 -2.67 -3.71
C GLY A 221 0.06 -3.53 -4.91
N ASP A 222 0.47 -4.80 -4.89
CA ASP A 222 0.12 -5.80 -5.90
C ASP A 222 -1.25 -6.43 -5.53
N ASN A 223 -2.12 -6.71 -6.53
CA ASN A 223 -3.47 -7.31 -6.42
C ASN A 223 -4.70 -6.38 -6.52
N ARG A 224 -4.62 -5.26 -7.25
CA ARG A 224 -5.84 -4.52 -7.62
C ARG A 224 -6.67 -5.25 -8.68
N THR A 225 -7.99 -5.03 -8.64
CA THR A 225 -8.95 -5.52 -9.64
C THR A 225 -9.58 -4.33 -10.37
N ILE A 226 -9.60 -4.35 -11.70
CA ILE A 226 -10.10 -3.26 -12.56
C ILE A 226 -11.32 -3.73 -13.36
N LYS A 227 -12.40 -2.95 -13.40
CA LYS A 227 -13.58 -3.29 -14.23
C LYS A 227 -13.18 -3.28 -15.71
N VAL A 228 -13.59 -4.27 -16.48
CA VAL A 228 -13.32 -4.35 -17.93
C VAL A 228 -13.63 -3.02 -18.63
N GLY A 229 -12.77 -2.64 -19.57
CA GLY A 229 -12.90 -1.41 -20.35
C GLY A 229 -12.61 -0.11 -19.59
N THR A 230 -12.24 -0.17 -18.30
CA THR A 230 -11.89 1.02 -17.52
C THR A 230 -10.37 1.14 -17.31
N THR A 231 -9.92 2.34 -16.95
CA THR A 231 -8.51 2.66 -16.70
C THR A 231 -8.31 2.99 -15.22
N ALA A 232 -7.29 2.43 -14.59
CA ALA A 232 -6.83 2.83 -13.28
C ALA A 232 -5.41 3.40 -13.35
N GLU A 233 -5.13 4.40 -12.54
CA GLU A 233 -3.82 5.03 -12.43
C GLU A 233 -3.08 4.51 -11.20
N PHE A 234 -1.79 4.24 -11.35
CA PHE A 234 -0.90 3.78 -10.28
C PHE A 234 0.31 4.71 -10.21
N SER A 235 0.65 5.14 -8.99
CA SER A 235 1.85 5.95 -8.75
C SER A 235 3.04 5.07 -8.41
N LEU A 236 4.23 5.48 -8.85
CA LEU A 236 5.50 4.82 -8.54
C LEU A 236 6.37 5.75 -7.69
N THR A 237 7.04 5.18 -6.69
CA THR A 237 8.20 5.82 -6.04
C THR A 237 9.46 5.40 -6.78
N SER A 238 10.34 6.36 -7.09
CA SER A 238 11.58 6.10 -7.82
C SER A 238 12.74 6.94 -7.29
N VAL A 239 13.95 6.38 -7.32
CA VAL A 239 15.22 7.06 -6.98
C VAL A 239 16.21 6.83 -8.11
N ASN A 240 16.94 7.89 -8.51
CA ASN A 240 17.96 7.87 -9.55
C ASN A 240 17.48 7.30 -10.89
N LEU A 241 16.29 7.73 -11.32
CA LEU A 241 15.66 7.29 -12.56
C LEU A 241 15.92 8.29 -13.71
N ASP A 242 16.52 7.81 -14.78
CA ASP A 242 16.77 8.59 -16.00
C ASP A 242 15.92 8.10 -17.20
N TYR A 243 15.61 6.80 -17.23
CA TYR A 243 14.81 6.20 -18.29
C TYR A 243 13.78 5.22 -17.73
N CYS A 244 12.57 5.23 -18.29
CA CYS A 244 11.49 4.34 -17.91
C CYS A 244 10.66 3.94 -19.13
N LYS A 245 10.38 2.64 -19.30
CA LYS A 245 9.58 2.11 -20.42
C LYS A 245 8.78 0.87 -20.03
N VAL A 246 7.53 0.79 -20.48
CA VAL A 246 6.75 -0.46 -20.46
C VAL A 246 7.38 -1.45 -21.45
N LEU A 247 7.88 -2.57 -20.93
CA LEU A 247 8.42 -3.65 -21.75
C LEU A 247 7.34 -4.58 -22.25
N GLU A 248 6.46 -4.99 -21.35
CA GLU A 248 5.49 -6.05 -21.58
C GLU A 248 4.23 -5.76 -20.78
N VAL A 249 3.10 -6.05 -21.42
CA VAL A 249 1.76 -6.02 -20.83
C VAL A 249 1.01 -7.24 -21.35
N THR A 250 0.24 -7.89 -20.48
CA THR A 250 -0.58 -9.04 -20.89
C THR A 250 -1.51 -8.68 -22.04
N LYS A 251 -1.60 -9.56 -23.04
CA LYS A 251 -2.41 -9.33 -24.24
C LYS A 251 -3.85 -8.94 -23.89
N GLY A 252 -4.34 -7.86 -24.51
CA GLY A 252 -5.68 -7.32 -24.28
C GLY A 252 -5.72 -6.18 -23.26
N TRP A 253 -4.66 -5.99 -22.49
CA TRP A 253 -4.47 -4.83 -21.62
C TRP A 253 -3.65 -3.75 -22.32
N ASN A 254 -3.82 -2.50 -21.89
CA ASN A 254 -2.98 -1.38 -22.30
C ASN A 254 -2.35 -0.72 -21.08
N ALA A 255 -1.13 -0.21 -21.22
CA ALA A 255 -0.43 0.47 -20.13
C ALA A 255 0.37 1.65 -20.69
N GLU A 256 0.13 2.84 -20.15
CA GLU A 256 0.71 4.11 -20.60
C GLU A 256 1.42 4.79 -19.45
N LEU A 257 2.71 5.09 -19.62
CA LEU A 257 3.51 5.80 -18.64
C LEU A 257 3.36 7.31 -18.80
N SER A 258 3.32 8.02 -17.69
CA SER A 258 3.47 9.47 -17.64
C SER A 258 4.43 9.85 -16.52
N TYR A 259 5.20 10.92 -16.74
CA TYR A 259 6.23 11.39 -15.81
C TYR A 259 6.62 12.83 -16.10
N THR A 260 7.24 13.48 -15.12
CA THR A 260 7.85 14.80 -15.25
C THR A 260 9.35 14.63 -15.54
N GLN A 261 9.86 15.27 -16.60
CA GLN A 261 11.28 15.28 -16.95
C GLN A 261 11.81 16.72 -17.03
N VAL A 262 12.62 17.11 -16.05
CA VAL A 262 13.32 18.43 -16.04
C VAL A 262 14.83 18.23 -16.07
N ARG A 263 15.36 17.44 -15.13
CA ARG A 263 16.76 16.98 -15.08
C ARG A 263 16.86 15.47 -14.89
N ALA A 264 16.03 14.92 -13.99
CA ALA A 264 15.80 13.49 -13.82
C ALA A 264 14.29 13.20 -13.98
N ILE A 265 13.92 11.92 -14.20
CA ILE A 265 12.52 11.49 -14.24
C ILE A 265 11.96 11.49 -12.80
N SER A 266 10.77 12.08 -12.63
CA SER A 266 10.03 12.14 -11.36
C SER A 266 8.52 12.04 -11.61
N ASP A 267 7.72 11.93 -10.53
CA ASP A 267 6.25 11.83 -10.58
C ASP A 267 5.73 10.73 -11.52
N VAL A 268 6.40 9.58 -11.51
CA VAL A 268 6.09 8.49 -12.44
C VAL A 268 4.75 7.88 -12.11
N LYS A 269 3.88 7.84 -13.11
CA LYS A 269 2.56 7.21 -13.07
C LYS A 269 2.40 6.26 -14.23
N ILE A 270 1.56 5.24 -14.03
CA ILE A 270 1.14 4.35 -15.11
C ILE A 270 -0.40 4.25 -15.13
N ALA A 271 -0.98 4.57 -16.27
CA ALA A 271 -2.39 4.40 -16.55
C ALA A 271 -2.58 3.02 -17.20
N ILE A 272 -3.34 2.14 -16.54
CA ILE A 272 -3.53 0.76 -16.96
C ILE A 272 -4.99 0.55 -17.31
N THR A 273 -5.25 0.15 -18.56
CA THR A 273 -6.59 -0.05 -19.09
C THR A 273 -6.88 -1.54 -19.21
N ALA A 274 -7.95 -1.99 -18.56
CA ALA A 274 -8.44 -3.35 -18.64
C ALA A 274 -9.00 -3.67 -20.04
N PRO A 275 -8.95 -4.95 -20.48
CA PRO A 275 -9.61 -5.38 -21.71
C PRO A 275 -11.10 -5.07 -21.65
N THR A 276 -11.74 -4.92 -22.80
CA THR A 276 -13.20 -4.66 -22.87
C THR A 276 -14.05 -5.89 -22.56
N THR A 277 -13.46 -7.08 -22.53
CA THR A 277 -14.12 -8.36 -22.20
C THR A 277 -13.17 -9.26 -21.41
N VAL A 278 -13.67 -10.01 -20.43
CA VAL A 278 -12.87 -10.95 -19.64
C VAL A 278 -12.84 -12.34 -20.28
N THR A 279 -11.68 -12.98 -20.25
CA THR A 279 -11.38 -14.34 -20.69
C THR A 279 -10.34 -14.93 -19.73
N ASP A 280 -10.17 -16.25 -19.69
CA ASP A 280 -9.14 -16.85 -18.83
C ASP A 280 -7.73 -16.35 -19.16
N ALA A 281 -7.48 -15.98 -20.43
CA ALA A 281 -6.19 -15.49 -20.88
C ALA A 281 -5.87 -14.04 -20.47
N ASN A 282 -6.89 -13.22 -20.17
CA ASN A 282 -6.71 -11.80 -19.83
C ASN A 282 -7.28 -11.42 -18.46
N ARG A 283 -7.87 -12.36 -17.71
CA ARG A 283 -8.40 -12.13 -16.35
C ARG A 283 -7.32 -11.58 -15.44
N ASN A 284 -6.10 -12.10 -15.56
CA ASN A 284 -4.93 -11.63 -14.84
C ASN A 284 -4.00 -10.88 -15.80
N CYS A 285 -3.33 -9.85 -15.30
CA CYS A 285 -2.37 -9.07 -16.04
C CYS A 285 -1.05 -8.95 -15.26
N GLU A 286 0.04 -9.18 -15.97
CA GLU A 286 1.38 -8.82 -15.55
C GLU A 286 1.88 -7.67 -16.43
N ILE A 287 2.37 -6.62 -15.78
CA ILE A 287 3.04 -5.49 -16.43
C ILE A 287 4.49 -5.49 -16.00
N ARG A 288 5.39 -5.33 -16.96
CA ARG A 288 6.84 -5.19 -16.72
C ARG A 288 7.33 -3.83 -17.18
N ILE A 289 8.00 -3.13 -16.28
CA ILE A 289 8.59 -1.82 -16.55
C ILE A 289 10.11 -1.96 -16.46
N LEU A 290 10.81 -1.56 -17.51
CA LEU A 290 12.26 -1.38 -17.50
C LEU A 290 12.57 0.05 -17.05
N VAL A 291 13.49 0.15 -16.10
CA VAL A 291 14.05 1.42 -15.66
C VAL A 291 15.57 1.39 -15.75
N SER A 292 16.18 2.55 -16.00
CA SER A 292 17.63 2.73 -15.85
C SER A 292 18.01 4.07 -15.25
N ASP A 293 19.20 4.12 -14.65
CA ASP A 293 19.88 5.37 -14.28
C ASP A 293 20.72 5.90 -15.46
N GLU A 294 21.30 7.09 -15.30
CA GLU A 294 22.12 7.78 -16.32
C GLU A 294 23.38 7.00 -16.69
N VAL A 295 23.89 6.17 -15.77
CA VAL A 295 25.11 5.35 -15.96
C VAL A 295 24.81 4.03 -16.67
N GLY A 296 23.52 3.68 -16.84
CA GLY A 296 23.05 2.51 -17.58
C GLY A 296 22.77 1.28 -16.71
N ASN A 297 22.74 1.39 -15.38
CA ASN A 297 22.25 0.29 -14.54
C ASN A 297 20.77 0.10 -14.78
N THR A 298 20.32 -1.14 -14.97
CA THR A 298 18.91 -1.43 -15.28
C THR A 298 18.22 -2.25 -14.20
N ARG A 299 16.92 -1.99 -13.99
CA ARG A 299 16.03 -2.86 -13.21
C ARG A 299 14.71 -3.11 -13.93
N ILE A 300 14.07 -4.23 -13.60
CA ILE A 300 12.71 -4.53 -14.03
C ILE A 300 11.80 -4.50 -12.80
N SER A 301 10.76 -3.69 -12.85
CA SER A 301 9.64 -3.72 -11.89
C SER A 301 8.47 -4.47 -12.49
N LYS A 302 7.71 -5.17 -11.65
CA LYS A 302 6.52 -5.93 -12.05
C LYS A 302 5.31 -5.48 -11.25
N LEU A 303 4.14 -5.51 -11.89
CA LEU A 303 2.84 -5.30 -11.26
C LEU A 303 1.89 -6.41 -11.69
N HIS A 304 1.20 -7.00 -10.72
CA HIS A 304 0.15 -7.99 -10.95
C HIS A 304 -1.22 -7.42 -10.57
N ILE A 305 -2.17 -7.49 -11.51
CA ILE A 305 -3.55 -7.05 -11.33
C ILE A 305 -4.51 -8.02 -12.02
N SER A 306 -5.81 -7.86 -11.77
CA SER A 306 -6.86 -8.65 -12.44
C SER A 306 -7.99 -7.76 -12.95
N CYS A 307 -8.87 -8.31 -13.79
CA CYS A 307 -10.10 -7.64 -14.20
C CYS A 307 -11.36 -8.45 -13.89
N PHE A 308 -12.47 -7.72 -13.80
CA PHE A 308 -13.81 -8.27 -13.60
C PHE A 308 -14.80 -7.62 -14.56
N GLU A 309 -15.79 -8.38 -15.00
CA GLU A 309 -16.78 -7.89 -15.97
C GLU A 309 -17.87 -7.03 -15.32
N PHE A 310 -18.36 -7.47 -14.18
CA PHE A 310 -19.43 -6.85 -13.41
C PHE A 310 -19.22 -7.09 -11.91
N GLU A 311 -19.72 -6.18 -11.10
CA GLU A 311 -19.86 -6.40 -9.66
C GLU A 311 -21.10 -7.29 -9.45
N LEU A 312 -20.97 -8.35 -8.65
CA LEU A 312 -22.14 -9.11 -8.20
C LEU A 312 -22.60 -8.55 -6.86
N ARG A 313 -23.88 -8.19 -6.79
CA ARG A 313 -24.57 -7.91 -5.53
C ARG A 313 -25.60 -9.00 -5.27
N THR A 314 -25.69 -9.44 -4.02
CA THR A 314 -26.53 -10.56 -3.63
C THR A 314 -27.56 -10.09 -2.62
N LEU A 315 -28.83 -10.45 -2.85
CA LEU A 315 -29.91 -10.33 -1.88
C LEU A 315 -30.01 -11.66 -1.11
N THR A 316 -29.65 -11.64 0.18
CA THR A 316 -29.62 -12.84 1.04
C THR A 316 -30.79 -12.91 2.03
N PHE A 317 -31.58 -11.84 2.15
CA PHE A 317 -32.65 -11.70 3.15
C PHE A 317 -32.18 -11.80 4.61
N GLU A 318 -30.89 -11.69 4.90
CA GLU A 318 -30.35 -11.78 6.26
C GLU A 318 -30.34 -10.41 6.95
N ASP A 319 -30.74 -10.33 8.22
CA ASP A 319 -30.84 -9.06 8.97
C ASP A 319 -29.57 -8.17 8.87
N ASN A 320 -28.39 -8.77 8.70
CA ASN A 320 -27.10 -8.07 8.57
C ASN A 320 -26.93 -7.32 7.24
N ASP A 321 -27.64 -7.70 6.17
CA ASP A 321 -27.55 -7.06 4.86
C ASP A 321 -28.71 -6.10 4.56
N PHE A 322 -29.65 -5.94 5.50
CA PHE A 322 -30.77 -5.02 5.35
C PHE A 322 -30.29 -3.56 5.31
N LYS A 323 -30.48 -2.92 4.16
CA LYS A 323 -30.01 -1.54 3.90
C LYS A 323 -31.15 -0.53 3.70
N ALA A 324 -32.39 -0.98 3.60
CA ALA A 324 -33.52 -0.10 3.36
C ALA A 324 -33.82 0.82 4.55
N ASN A 325 -34.40 1.98 4.26
CA ASN A 325 -34.91 2.85 5.30
C ASN A 325 -36.04 2.15 6.07
N THR A 326 -36.12 2.37 7.39
CA THR A 326 -37.20 1.81 8.22
C THR A 326 -38.56 2.28 7.70
N TYR A 327 -39.49 1.35 7.51
CA TYR A 327 -40.87 1.62 7.11
C TYR A 327 -41.86 0.80 7.95
N THR A 328 -43.16 1.06 7.79
CA THR A 328 -44.22 0.34 8.53
C THR A 328 -45.22 -0.28 7.57
N LEU A 329 -45.61 -1.52 7.85
CA LEU A 329 -46.82 -2.13 7.30
C LEU A 329 -47.98 -1.75 8.24
N ASP A 330 -48.67 -0.64 7.96
CA ASP A 330 -49.63 -0.02 8.89
C ASP A 330 -50.78 -0.96 9.28
N TYR A 331 -51.21 -1.82 8.36
CA TYR A 331 -52.32 -2.76 8.56
C TYR A 331 -51.99 -3.92 9.51
N SER A 332 -50.71 -4.27 9.67
CA SER A 332 -50.24 -5.26 10.63
C SER A 332 -49.55 -4.63 11.85
N ASN A 333 -49.47 -3.29 11.89
CA ASN A 333 -48.76 -2.52 12.90
C ASN A 333 -47.30 -3.01 13.10
N THR A 334 -46.63 -3.33 12.00
CA THR A 334 -45.27 -3.91 12.01
C THR A 334 -44.27 -2.91 11.43
N THR A 335 -43.30 -2.50 12.24
CA THR A 335 -42.14 -1.73 11.78
C THR A 335 -41.10 -2.66 11.18
N ILE A 336 -40.67 -2.37 9.96
CA ILE A 336 -39.65 -3.11 9.22
C ILE A 336 -38.35 -2.33 9.30
N SER A 337 -37.37 -2.87 10.03
CA SER A 337 -36.00 -2.35 10.10
C SER A 337 -34.95 -3.44 9.84
N LYS A 338 -35.39 -4.66 9.56
CA LYS A 338 -34.58 -5.83 9.22
C LYS A 338 -35.47 -6.86 8.53
N TRP A 339 -34.89 -7.77 7.75
CA TRP A 339 -35.64 -8.76 6.98
C TRP A 339 -36.53 -9.66 7.83
N SER A 340 -36.07 -10.07 9.01
CA SER A 340 -36.86 -10.93 9.90
C SER A 340 -38.14 -10.27 10.41
N ASN A 341 -38.31 -8.94 10.27
CA ASN A 341 -39.59 -8.28 10.57
C ASN A 341 -40.69 -8.59 9.55
N LEU A 342 -40.32 -9.07 8.35
CA LEU A 342 -41.25 -9.39 7.27
C LEU A 342 -41.76 -10.84 7.32
N ILE A 343 -41.40 -11.61 8.36
CA ILE A 343 -41.79 -13.01 8.54
C ILE A 343 -43.03 -13.08 9.41
N ASP A 344 -44.12 -13.61 8.86
CA ASP A 344 -45.38 -13.73 9.60
C ASP A 344 -45.30 -14.88 10.62
N ASN A 345 -45.71 -14.61 11.86
CA ASN A 345 -45.75 -15.62 12.93
C ASN A 345 -46.74 -16.74 12.60
N THR A 346 -47.80 -16.42 11.86
CA THR A 346 -48.77 -17.41 11.39
C THR A 346 -48.58 -17.59 9.89
N GLN A 347 -48.12 -18.77 9.47
CA GLN A 347 -47.79 -19.01 8.07
C GLN A 347 -49.02 -18.82 7.15
N TYR A 348 -50.19 -19.35 7.52
CA TYR A 348 -51.45 -19.20 6.79
C TYR A 348 -52.45 -18.29 7.53
N GLY A 349 -53.03 -17.33 6.82
CA GLY A 349 -54.01 -16.38 7.38
C GLY A 349 -53.40 -15.30 8.29
N GLY A 350 -52.07 -15.17 8.32
CA GLY A 350 -51.38 -14.15 9.10
C GLY A 350 -51.63 -12.72 8.59
N ALA A 351 -51.61 -11.76 9.51
CA ALA A 351 -52.02 -10.39 9.20
C ALA A 351 -51.10 -9.69 8.18
N MET A 352 -49.83 -10.10 8.04
CA MET A 352 -48.92 -9.48 7.08
C MET A 352 -49.22 -9.89 5.64
N LEU A 353 -49.54 -11.18 5.43
CA LEU A 353 -49.78 -11.77 4.11
C LEU A 353 -51.25 -11.72 3.65
N TYR A 354 -52.18 -11.47 4.57
CA TYR A 354 -53.62 -11.50 4.31
C TYR A 354 -54.34 -10.18 4.64
N GLY A 355 -53.73 -9.31 5.46
CA GLY A 355 -54.16 -7.92 5.69
C GLY A 355 -55.68 -7.75 5.87
N ASP A 356 -56.25 -6.82 5.10
CA ASP A 356 -57.69 -6.55 5.01
C ASP A 356 -58.32 -7.13 3.74
N TYR A 357 -57.61 -8.07 3.10
CA TYR A 357 -57.90 -8.67 1.81
C TYR A 357 -57.94 -7.75 0.59
N SER A 358 -57.95 -6.43 0.70
CA SER A 358 -58.33 -5.56 -0.43
C SER A 358 -57.38 -4.41 -0.72
N THR A 359 -56.80 -3.78 0.31
CA THR A 359 -55.96 -2.60 0.14
C THR A 359 -54.58 -2.76 0.76
N ALA A 360 -54.47 -3.55 1.83
CA ALA A 360 -53.22 -3.90 2.48
C ALA A 360 -52.31 -4.70 1.54
N LYS A 361 -51.08 -4.24 1.32
CA LYS A 361 -50.13 -4.91 0.43
C LYS A 361 -48.88 -5.31 1.20
N TYR A 362 -48.59 -6.60 1.19
CA TYR A 362 -47.27 -7.09 1.54
C TYR A 362 -46.28 -6.72 0.45
N TYR A 363 -45.13 -6.17 0.85
CA TYR A 363 -44.06 -5.82 -0.07
C TYR A 363 -42.71 -5.84 0.65
N TRP A 364 -41.64 -5.96 -0.12
CA TRP A 364 -40.27 -5.74 0.35
C TRP A 364 -39.44 -5.07 -0.72
N TYR A 365 -38.37 -4.38 -0.30
CA TYR A 365 -37.48 -3.64 -1.18
C TYR A 365 -36.04 -3.72 -0.64
N ASP A 366 -35.14 -4.28 -1.43
CA ASP A 366 -33.70 -4.35 -1.17
C ASP A 366 -32.98 -3.04 -1.58
N GLU A 367 -33.42 -1.93 -0.97
CA GLU A 367 -32.86 -0.59 -1.21
C GLU A 367 -31.39 -0.53 -0.80
N GLY A 368 -30.54 0.08 -1.63
CA GLY A 368 -29.11 0.26 -1.32
C GLY A 368 -28.23 -0.98 -1.52
N ASN A 369 -28.79 -2.08 -2.03
CA ASN A 369 -28.05 -3.29 -2.39
C ASN A 369 -28.34 -3.70 -3.86
N THR A 370 -29.23 -4.66 -4.10
CA THR A 370 -29.60 -5.09 -5.47
C THR A 370 -30.64 -4.19 -6.12
N GLY A 371 -31.42 -3.45 -5.32
CA GLY A 371 -32.53 -2.61 -5.81
C GLY A 371 -33.76 -3.41 -6.23
N LEU A 372 -33.79 -4.72 -5.97
CA LEU A 372 -34.95 -5.58 -6.24
C LEU A 372 -36.08 -5.29 -5.25
N MET A 373 -37.31 -5.31 -5.73
CA MET A 373 -38.51 -5.19 -4.93
C MET A 373 -39.58 -6.18 -5.36
N HIS A 374 -40.50 -6.45 -4.45
CA HIS A 374 -41.71 -7.21 -4.70
C HIS A 374 -42.88 -6.55 -3.99
N THR A 375 -44.06 -6.60 -4.62
CA THR A 375 -45.35 -6.33 -4.01
C THR A 375 -46.31 -7.45 -4.39
N VAL A 376 -47.10 -7.93 -3.43
CA VAL A 376 -48.11 -8.98 -3.68
C VAL A 376 -49.02 -8.58 -4.87
N PRO A 377 -49.23 -9.46 -5.88
CA PRO A 377 -50.07 -9.14 -7.03
C PRO A 377 -51.55 -9.01 -6.64
N TYR A 378 -52.30 -8.23 -7.42
CA TYR A 378 -53.74 -8.07 -7.23
C TYR A 378 -54.51 -9.17 -7.98
N ASN A 379 -54.86 -10.26 -7.31
CA ASN A 379 -55.59 -11.38 -7.90
C ASN A 379 -56.80 -11.73 -7.04
N TYR A 380 -57.88 -12.24 -7.65
CA TYR A 380 -59.11 -12.62 -6.94
C TYR A 380 -59.69 -11.46 -6.11
N ASP A 381 -59.69 -10.26 -6.69
CA ASP A 381 -60.11 -9.00 -6.06
C ASP A 381 -59.36 -8.64 -4.76
N ALA A 382 -58.14 -9.20 -4.57
CA ALA A 382 -57.41 -9.13 -3.32
C ALA A 382 -55.89 -8.94 -3.46
N TYR A 383 -55.28 -8.33 -2.45
CA TYR A 383 -53.83 -8.30 -2.23
C TYR A 383 -53.45 -9.32 -1.15
N CYS A 384 -53.55 -10.59 -1.48
CA CYS A 384 -53.32 -11.68 -0.54
C CYS A 384 -52.37 -12.71 -1.11
N TYR A 385 -51.60 -13.33 -0.22
CA TYR A 385 -50.65 -14.36 -0.61
C TYR A 385 -51.32 -15.57 -1.30
N TRP A 386 -52.60 -15.87 -1.03
CA TRP A 386 -53.35 -16.90 -1.81
C TRP A 386 -53.49 -16.57 -3.30
N GLY A 387 -53.27 -15.32 -3.70
CA GLY A 387 -53.36 -14.84 -5.07
C GLY A 387 -52.00 -14.81 -5.77
N GLY A 388 -50.91 -15.07 -5.05
CA GLY A 388 -49.55 -14.98 -5.56
C GLY A 388 -48.66 -14.17 -4.63
N GLY A 389 -47.34 -14.35 -4.68
CA GLY A 389 -46.39 -13.46 -4.02
C GLY A 389 -45.04 -14.10 -3.71
N HIS A 390 -44.15 -13.28 -3.15
CA HIS A 390 -42.83 -13.68 -2.65
C HIS A 390 -42.71 -13.24 -1.18
N ALA A 391 -42.96 -14.13 -0.24
CA ALA A 391 -43.01 -13.86 1.20
C ALA A 391 -41.69 -14.26 1.89
N ILE A 392 -41.13 -13.39 2.72
CA ILE A 392 -39.94 -13.73 3.50
C ILE A 392 -40.31 -14.76 4.58
N SER A 393 -39.47 -15.78 4.75
CA SER A 393 -39.67 -16.87 5.69
C SER A 393 -38.34 -17.36 6.27
N ASN A 394 -38.42 -18.08 7.39
CA ASN A 394 -37.30 -18.83 7.97
C ASN A 394 -37.70 -20.26 8.39
N TYR A 395 -38.95 -20.66 8.13
CA TYR A 395 -39.51 -21.93 8.57
C TYR A 395 -38.93 -23.11 7.79
N ASN A 396 -38.34 -24.08 8.46
CA ASN A 396 -37.78 -25.27 7.81
C ASN A 396 -37.94 -26.54 8.65
N THR A 397 -38.05 -27.69 7.98
CA THR A 397 -38.07 -29.02 8.61
C THR A 397 -37.86 -30.10 7.55
N LYS A 398 -37.40 -31.29 7.97
CA LYS A 398 -37.39 -32.48 7.10
C LYS A 398 -38.72 -33.24 7.10
N ASN A 399 -39.60 -32.98 8.08
CA ASN A 399 -40.84 -33.73 8.26
C ASN A 399 -41.99 -33.14 7.42
N TYR A 400 -41.89 -33.32 6.10
CA TYR A 400 -42.94 -32.91 5.17
C TYR A 400 -44.27 -33.64 5.39
N SER A 401 -44.28 -34.81 6.05
CA SER A 401 -45.52 -35.55 6.32
C SER A 401 -46.39 -34.86 7.37
N SER A 402 -45.79 -34.24 8.39
CA SER A 402 -46.52 -33.47 9.41
C SER A 402 -46.65 -31.98 9.07
N TYR A 403 -45.70 -31.43 8.31
CA TYR A 403 -45.58 -30.00 8.02
C TYR A 403 -45.66 -29.67 6.52
N GLY A 404 -46.33 -30.50 5.72
CA GLY A 404 -46.46 -30.35 4.27
C GLY A 404 -47.90 -30.20 3.81
N ASP A 405 -48.63 -29.26 4.39
CA ASP A 405 -49.94 -28.82 3.93
C ASP A 405 -50.02 -27.28 3.85
N PHE A 406 -51.18 -26.76 3.45
CA PHE A 406 -51.36 -25.31 3.25
C PHE A 406 -51.19 -24.47 4.54
N ASN A 407 -51.34 -25.05 5.74
CA ASN A 407 -51.08 -24.33 6.99
C ASN A 407 -49.59 -24.06 7.20
N TYR A 408 -48.71 -24.77 6.48
CA TYR A 408 -47.26 -24.66 6.52
C TYR A 408 -46.68 -24.13 5.18
N GLN A 409 -47.45 -23.28 4.50
CA GLN A 409 -47.15 -22.76 3.16
C GLN A 409 -45.85 -21.94 3.06
N LEU A 410 -45.22 -21.55 4.17
CA LEU A 410 -43.97 -20.80 4.19
C LEU A 410 -42.76 -21.69 4.56
N THR A 411 -42.95 -23.01 4.67
CA THR A 411 -41.91 -23.93 5.11
C THR A 411 -41.11 -24.53 3.95
N VAL A 412 -39.79 -24.34 3.95
CA VAL A 412 -38.87 -24.98 3.00
C VAL A 412 -38.51 -26.39 3.48
N TYR A 413 -38.38 -27.33 2.56
CA TYR A 413 -37.86 -28.65 2.88
C TYR A 413 -36.34 -28.57 3.14
N ASN A 414 -35.90 -29.13 4.26
CA ASN A 414 -34.49 -29.18 4.65
C ASN A 414 -34.18 -30.57 5.22
N ASP A 415 -33.42 -31.39 4.50
CA ASP A 415 -33.14 -32.79 4.83
C ASP A 415 -32.27 -32.96 6.09
N VAL A 416 -31.43 -31.98 6.39
CA VAL A 416 -30.57 -31.95 7.59
C VAL A 416 -31.23 -31.29 8.80
N ALA A 417 -32.47 -30.79 8.67
CA ALA A 417 -33.20 -30.17 9.77
C ALA A 417 -33.78 -31.19 10.79
N SER A 418 -34.40 -30.63 11.84
CA SER A 418 -35.19 -31.40 12.80
C SER A 418 -36.49 -31.93 12.18
N ASP A 419 -37.06 -32.97 12.78
CA ASP A 419 -38.44 -33.43 12.49
C ASP A 419 -39.50 -32.43 13.01
N GLU A 420 -39.11 -31.51 13.89
CA GLU A 420 -39.93 -30.40 14.36
C GLU A 420 -39.67 -29.14 13.53
N MET A 421 -40.63 -28.20 13.55
CA MET A 421 -40.49 -26.89 12.90
C MET A 421 -39.30 -26.12 13.46
N ASN A 422 -38.40 -25.71 12.58
CA ASN A 422 -37.24 -24.86 12.89
C ASN A 422 -37.36 -23.49 12.19
N THR A 423 -36.61 -22.50 12.69
CA THR A 423 -36.62 -21.11 12.19
C THR A 423 -35.22 -20.56 11.89
N THR A 424 -34.21 -21.44 11.88
CA THR A 424 -32.81 -21.09 11.62
C THR A 424 -32.17 -22.08 10.65
N GLY A 425 -31.15 -21.64 9.92
CA GLY A 425 -30.37 -22.51 9.02
C GLY A 425 -31.16 -23.21 7.92
N GLY A 426 -32.32 -22.68 7.53
CA GLY A 426 -33.18 -23.24 6.49
C GLY A 426 -32.84 -22.77 5.09
N GLY A 427 -32.23 -21.59 4.96
CA GLY A 427 -31.83 -20.99 3.70
C GLY A 427 -30.54 -21.57 3.14
N HIS A 428 -30.11 -21.06 1.99
CA HIS A 428 -28.96 -21.59 1.28
C HIS A 428 -27.67 -21.37 2.10
N ASN A 429 -26.77 -22.36 2.10
CA ASN A 429 -25.56 -22.38 2.95
C ASN A 429 -25.81 -22.17 4.45
N GLY A 430 -27.02 -22.45 4.94
CA GLY A 430 -27.37 -22.30 6.35
C GLY A 430 -27.71 -20.87 6.76
N SER A 431 -28.05 -19.99 5.81
CA SER A 431 -28.76 -18.73 6.11
C SER A 431 -30.08 -19.03 6.85
N ASN A 432 -30.60 -18.05 7.58
CA ASN A 432 -31.83 -18.23 8.34
C ASN A 432 -33.06 -17.95 7.50
N ASN A 433 -32.99 -16.87 6.73
CA ASN A 433 -34.09 -16.32 5.99
C ASN A 433 -33.94 -16.66 4.50
N PHE A 434 -35.08 -16.74 3.84
CA PHE A 434 -35.21 -16.94 2.40
C PHE A 434 -36.58 -16.40 1.98
N ALA A 435 -36.89 -16.44 0.69
CA ALA A 435 -38.21 -16.09 0.21
C ALA A 435 -38.99 -17.34 -0.24
N MET A 436 -40.26 -17.40 0.11
CA MET A 436 -41.21 -18.39 -0.39
C MET A 436 -42.06 -17.74 -1.48
N HIS A 437 -42.00 -18.31 -2.68
CA HIS A 437 -42.88 -17.98 -3.77
C HIS A 437 -44.17 -18.79 -3.69
N PHE A 438 -45.29 -18.15 -4.02
CA PHE A 438 -46.51 -18.81 -4.44
C PHE A 438 -47.04 -18.17 -5.71
N GLY A 439 -47.49 -18.97 -6.68
CA GLY A 439 -48.28 -18.47 -7.79
C GLY A 439 -48.14 -19.32 -9.05
N TYR A 440 -49.22 -19.40 -9.81
CA TYR A 440 -49.19 -20.06 -11.11
C TYR A 440 -50.35 -19.61 -12.01
N LYS A 441 -50.14 -19.83 -13.30
CA LYS A 441 -51.12 -19.69 -14.37
C LYS A 441 -51.00 -20.89 -15.31
N ASP A 442 -52.09 -21.64 -15.43
CA ASP A 442 -52.15 -22.90 -16.21
C ASP A 442 -53.05 -22.81 -17.45
N GLY A 443 -53.73 -21.68 -17.66
CA GLY A 443 -54.64 -21.46 -18.78
C GLY A 443 -55.96 -22.22 -18.68
N SER A 444 -56.21 -22.94 -17.58
CA SER A 444 -57.49 -23.60 -17.33
C SER A 444 -58.60 -22.55 -17.07
N PRO A 445 -59.88 -22.87 -17.32
CA PRO A 445 -60.98 -21.97 -17.00
C PRO A 445 -61.23 -21.78 -15.50
N TRP A 446 -60.52 -22.54 -14.65
CA TRP A 446 -60.68 -22.52 -13.19
C TRP A 446 -59.60 -21.72 -12.49
N ASN A 447 -58.47 -21.46 -13.16
CA ASN A 447 -57.43 -20.57 -12.68
C ASN A 447 -57.70 -19.14 -13.17
N GLY A 448 -58.19 -18.29 -12.25
CA GLY A 448 -58.47 -16.88 -12.52
C GLY A 448 -57.28 -15.95 -12.31
N THR A 449 -56.05 -16.47 -12.24
CA THR A 449 -54.85 -15.67 -11.99
C THR A 449 -54.59 -14.72 -13.16
N GLU A 450 -54.67 -13.41 -12.89
CA GLU A 450 -54.41 -12.37 -13.88
C GLU A 450 -52.91 -12.08 -13.95
N PHE A 451 -52.29 -11.78 -12.81
CA PHE A 451 -50.90 -11.35 -12.68
C PHE A 451 -50.06 -12.43 -12.00
N LEU A 452 -48.93 -12.80 -12.62
CA LEU A 452 -47.95 -13.67 -11.98
C LEU A 452 -47.15 -12.89 -10.92
N PRO A 453 -46.66 -13.55 -9.85
CA PRO A 453 -45.76 -12.94 -8.89
C PRO A 453 -44.46 -12.52 -9.58
N ALA A 454 -44.03 -11.28 -9.33
CA ALA A 454 -42.86 -10.72 -9.96
C ALA A 454 -41.90 -10.07 -8.96
N ILE A 455 -40.62 -10.06 -9.32
CA ILE A 455 -39.61 -9.17 -8.73
C ILE A 455 -39.22 -8.11 -9.76
N ASN A 456 -38.98 -6.89 -9.31
CA ASN A 456 -38.76 -5.74 -10.18
C ASN A 456 -37.58 -4.91 -9.67
N PHE A 457 -36.83 -4.27 -10.57
CA PHE A 457 -35.90 -3.20 -10.17
C PHE A 457 -36.69 -1.93 -9.88
N ALA A 458 -36.66 -1.46 -8.63
CA ALA A 458 -37.47 -0.32 -8.18
C ALA A 458 -37.11 1.00 -8.91
N ASP A 459 -35.90 1.09 -9.45
CA ASP A 459 -35.43 2.26 -10.22
C ASP A 459 -35.76 2.18 -11.72
N GLY A 460 -36.38 1.10 -12.19
CA GLY A 460 -36.70 0.87 -13.60
C GLY A 460 -35.47 0.70 -14.49
N VAL A 461 -34.27 0.55 -13.94
CA VAL A 461 -33.04 0.36 -14.71
C VAL A 461 -32.85 -1.12 -15.00
N ALA A 462 -32.81 -1.48 -16.28
CA ALA A 462 -32.66 -2.86 -16.70
C ALA A 462 -31.27 -3.40 -16.31
N ARG A 463 -31.24 -4.57 -15.65
CA ARG A 463 -30.01 -5.26 -15.25
C ARG A 463 -30.14 -6.76 -15.50
N THR A 464 -29.02 -7.46 -15.51
CA THR A 464 -29.01 -8.93 -15.56
C THR A 464 -29.08 -9.49 -14.14
N ILE A 465 -30.08 -10.33 -13.87
CA ILE A 465 -30.06 -11.23 -12.71
C ILE A 465 -29.24 -12.45 -13.12
N ASP A 466 -28.11 -12.67 -12.46
CA ASP A 466 -27.15 -13.73 -12.80
C ASP A 466 -27.72 -15.10 -12.46
N HIS A 467 -28.16 -15.28 -11.22
CA HIS A 467 -28.73 -16.51 -10.73
C HIS A 467 -29.48 -16.30 -9.41
N MET A 468 -30.16 -17.35 -8.96
CA MET A 468 -30.62 -17.54 -7.59
C MET A 468 -30.48 -19.02 -7.21
N TYR A 469 -30.73 -19.35 -5.95
CA TYR A 469 -30.85 -20.74 -5.50
C TYR A 469 -32.30 -21.04 -5.19
N VAL A 470 -32.79 -22.21 -5.61
CA VAL A 470 -34.18 -22.63 -5.41
C VAL A 470 -34.27 -23.97 -4.69
N ASN A 471 -35.33 -24.17 -3.91
CA ASN A 471 -35.65 -25.44 -3.26
C ASN A 471 -37.17 -25.64 -3.19
N ASN A 472 -37.62 -26.89 -3.01
CA ASN A 472 -39.02 -27.20 -2.82
C ASN A 472 -39.51 -26.84 -1.41
N SER A 473 -40.77 -26.43 -1.32
CA SER A 473 -41.48 -26.34 -0.04
C SER A 473 -41.76 -27.75 0.50
N THR A 474 -41.97 -27.87 1.82
CA THR A 474 -42.44 -29.13 2.41
C THR A 474 -43.80 -29.54 1.85
N TYR A 475 -44.66 -28.58 1.51
CA TYR A 475 -45.96 -28.86 0.90
C TYR A 475 -45.82 -29.50 -0.49
N ALA A 476 -44.91 -28.97 -1.32
CA ALA A 476 -44.59 -29.56 -2.62
C ALA A 476 -44.03 -30.98 -2.46
N ILE A 477 -43.01 -31.18 -1.61
CA ILE A 477 -42.43 -32.51 -1.35
C ILE A 477 -43.48 -33.51 -0.88
N ASN A 478 -44.35 -33.13 0.06
CA ASN A 478 -45.38 -34.04 0.56
C ASN A 478 -46.35 -34.46 -0.55
N CYS A 479 -46.80 -33.53 -1.39
CA CYS A 479 -47.67 -33.86 -2.52
C CYS A 479 -46.95 -34.70 -3.58
N TYR A 480 -45.67 -34.43 -3.83
CA TYR A 480 -44.88 -35.22 -4.78
C TYR A 480 -44.72 -36.66 -4.32
N CYS A 481 -44.45 -36.87 -3.03
CA CYS A 481 -44.19 -38.18 -2.45
C CYS A 481 -45.45 -38.97 -2.08
N ASN A 482 -46.52 -38.30 -1.64
CA ASN A 482 -47.69 -38.96 -1.05
C ASN A 482 -49.02 -38.63 -1.76
N GLY A 483 -49.05 -37.57 -2.57
CA GLY A 483 -50.30 -36.98 -3.04
C GLY A 483 -51.19 -36.49 -1.90
N ASN A 484 -52.41 -36.08 -2.24
CA ASN A 484 -53.47 -35.79 -1.27
C ASN A 484 -54.85 -35.88 -1.97
N GLY A 485 -55.90 -35.34 -1.34
CA GLY A 485 -57.25 -35.33 -1.92
C GLY A 485 -57.42 -34.44 -3.16
N LEU A 486 -56.45 -33.59 -3.49
CA LEU A 486 -56.48 -32.64 -4.60
C LEU A 486 -55.51 -33.01 -5.74
N THR A 487 -54.46 -33.77 -5.45
CA THR A 487 -53.45 -34.14 -6.45
C THR A 487 -52.92 -35.55 -6.22
N ALA A 488 -52.63 -36.25 -7.31
CA ALA A 488 -51.94 -37.53 -7.25
C ALA A 488 -50.47 -37.35 -6.82
N GLN A 489 -49.91 -38.42 -6.26
CA GLN A 489 -48.46 -38.59 -6.14
C GLN A 489 -47.80 -38.51 -7.52
N ILE A 490 -46.58 -37.96 -7.60
CA ILE A 490 -45.80 -37.90 -8.86
C ILE A 490 -45.51 -39.32 -9.37
N GLY A 491 -45.90 -39.58 -10.62
CA GLY A 491 -45.53 -40.76 -11.38
C GLY A 491 -44.22 -40.61 -12.16
N PRO A 492 -43.74 -41.68 -12.82
CA PRO A 492 -42.47 -41.69 -13.56
C PRO A 492 -42.36 -40.64 -14.66
N ASP A 493 -43.48 -40.27 -15.29
CA ASP A 493 -43.54 -39.32 -16.40
C ASP A 493 -43.99 -37.91 -15.94
N ASP A 494 -44.24 -37.74 -14.64
CA ASP A 494 -44.70 -36.47 -14.10
C ASP A 494 -43.55 -35.49 -13.84
N TRP A 495 -43.83 -34.20 -14.00
CA TRP A 495 -42.86 -33.15 -13.76
C TRP A 495 -43.50 -31.89 -13.19
N VAL A 496 -42.70 -31.11 -12.47
CA VAL A 496 -43.00 -29.74 -12.06
C VAL A 496 -41.76 -28.89 -12.31
N LYS A 497 -41.93 -27.72 -12.93
CA LYS A 497 -40.87 -26.79 -13.25
C LYS A 497 -41.23 -25.36 -12.86
N LEU A 498 -40.19 -24.58 -12.59
CA LEU A 498 -40.27 -23.13 -12.46
C LEU A 498 -39.95 -22.50 -13.80
N ILE A 499 -40.65 -21.43 -14.14
CA ILE A 499 -40.44 -20.64 -15.35
C ILE A 499 -40.22 -19.20 -14.91
N ALA A 500 -39.10 -18.60 -15.30
CA ALA A 500 -38.83 -17.19 -15.13
C ALA A 500 -38.95 -16.49 -16.49
N ILE A 501 -39.70 -15.39 -16.54
CA ILE A 501 -39.96 -14.62 -17.76
C ILE A 501 -39.48 -13.19 -17.53
N GLY A 502 -38.50 -12.77 -18.32
CA GLY A 502 -37.90 -11.44 -18.22
C GLY A 502 -38.61 -10.42 -19.09
N TYR A 503 -38.75 -9.19 -18.59
CA TYR A 503 -39.30 -8.06 -19.36
C TYR A 503 -38.41 -6.83 -19.28
N ASP A 504 -38.41 -6.04 -20.35
CA ASP A 504 -37.75 -4.73 -20.43
C ASP A 504 -38.69 -3.58 -19.98
N ALA A 505 -38.18 -2.35 -20.03
CA ALA A 505 -38.91 -1.14 -19.63
C ALA A 505 -40.18 -0.88 -20.47
N ASP A 506 -40.28 -1.45 -21.67
CA ASP A 506 -41.43 -1.33 -22.58
C ASP A 506 -42.40 -2.53 -22.42
N ALA A 507 -42.25 -3.30 -21.33
CA ALA A 507 -42.98 -4.52 -21.03
C ALA A 507 -42.88 -5.58 -22.14
N GLN A 508 -41.80 -5.58 -22.92
CA GLN A 508 -41.53 -6.61 -23.92
C GLN A 508 -40.72 -7.74 -23.30
N LYS A 509 -41.09 -8.97 -23.66
CA LYS A 509 -40.38 -10.17 -23.21
C LYS A 509 -38.95 -10.18 -23.75
N THR A 510 -37.97 -10.24 -22.87
CA THR A 510 -36.54 -10.30 -23.23
C THR A 510 -36.02 -11.74 -23.31
N GLY A 511 -36.60 -12.64 -22.51
CA GLY A 511 -36.19 -14.03 -22.45
C GLY A 511 -37.09 -14.86 -21.53
N GLU A 512 -36.86 -16.17 -21.54
CA GLU A 512 -37.50 -17.13 -20.64
C GLU A 512 -36.51 -18.26 -20.36
N CYS A 513 -36.46 -18.72 -19.11
CA CYS A 513 -35.70 -19.90 -18.72
C CYS A 513 -36.49 -20.74 -17.70
N GLU A 514 -36.14 -22.02 -17.60
CA GLU A 514 -36.85 -22.98 -16.78
C GLU A 514 -35.90 -23.89 -15.99
N ILE A 515 -36.38 -24.40 -14.86
CA ILE A 515 -35.70 -25.43 -14.06
C ILE A 515 -36.73 -26.43 -13.51
N TYR A 516 -36.42 -27.72 -13.61
CA TYR A 516 -37.26 -28.76 -13.02
C TYR A 516 -37.06 -28.84 -11.51
N MET A 517 -38.15 -28.74 -10.77
CA MET A 517 -38.20 -29.03 -9.32
C MET A 517 -38.56 -30.49 -9.05
N CYS A 518 -39.17 -31.14 -10.03
CA CYS A 518 -39.46 -32.56 -10.07
C CYS A 518 -39.48 -33.03 -11.53
N ASN A 519 -38.85 -34.16 -11.83
CA ASN A 519 -38.94 -34.85 -13.12
C ASN A 519 -38.94 -36.37 -12.91
N GLY A 520 -40.07 -36.87 -12.47
CA GLY A 520 -40.25 -38.22 -11.91
C GLY A 520 -39.89 -38.30 -10.43
N PRO A 521 -40.25 -39.43 -9.77
CA PRO A 521 -40.07 -39.61 -8.33
C PRO A 521 -38.60 -39.70 -7.90
N ASP A 522 -37.69 -40.08 -8.82
CA ASP A 522 -36.25 -40.21 -8.55
C ASP A 522 -35.50 -38.88 -8.71
N ASN A 523 -36.13 -37.85 -9.29
CA ASN A 523 -35.50 -36.55 -9.56
C ASN A 523 -36.34 -35.42 -8.96
N ILE A 524 -36.48 -35.43 -7.63
CA ILE A 524 -37.11 -34.35 -6.87
C ILE A 524 -36.00 -33.49 -6.28
N VAL A 525 -36.05 -32.17 -6.51
CA VAL A 525 -35.12 -31.23 -5.89
C VAL A 525 -35.41 -31.16 -4.39
N SER A 526 -34.44 -31.58 -3.58
CA SER A 526 -34.57 -31.62 -2.11
C SER A 526 -33.50 -30.78 -1.41
N GLU A 527 -32.63 -30.14 -2.19
CA GLU A 527 -31.52 -29.29 -1.74
C GLU A 527 -31.52 -27.99 -2.55
N TRP A 528 -30.94 -26.94 -1.97
CA TRP A 528 -30.76 -25.65 -2.64
C TRP A 528 -29.99 -25.80 -3.96
N THR A 529 -30.68 -25.57 -5.07
CA THR A 529 -30.17 -25.79 -6.42
C THR A 529 -30.02 -24.46 -7.15
N LYS A 530 -28.84 -24.22 -7.72
CA LYS A 530 -28.57 -22.99 -8.49
C LYS A 530 -29.42 -22.95 -9.76
N TRP A 531 -30.12 -21.85 -9.98
CA TRP A 531 -30.85 -21.55 -11.21
C TRP A 531 -30.23 -20.34 -11.91
N ASP A 532 -29.65 -20.55 -13.08
CA ASP A 532 -29.10 -19.50 -13.93
C ASP A 532 -30.23 -18.71 -14.60
N LEU A 533 -30.25 -17.39 -14.37
CA LEU A 533 -31.24 -16.47 -14.90
C LEU A 533 -30.63 -15.50 -15.93
N SER A 534 -29.32 -15.59 -16.18
CA SER A 534 -28.61 -14.64 -17.04
C SER A 534 -29.07 -14.67 -18.50
N SER A 535 -29.67 -15.78 -18.93
CA SER A 535 -30.28 -15.94 -20.25
C SER A 535 -31.52 -15.05 -20.48
N LEU A 536 -32.10 -14.46 -19.43
CA LEU A 536 -33.17 -13.48 -19.54
C LEU A 536 -32.67 -12.13 -20.11
N GLY A 537 -31.36 -11.91 -20.12
CA GLY A 537 -30.75 -10.65 -20.54
C GLY A 537 -30.92 -9.53 -19.51
N ASN A 538 -30.92 -8.28 -19.96
CA ASN A 538 -31.20 -7.14 -19.11
C ASN A 538 -32.71 -6.96 -18.97
N VAL A 539 -33.20 -7.03 -17.73
CA VAL A 539 -34.62 -6.97 -17.38
C VAL A 539 -34.88 -5.86 -16.38
N VAL A 540 -36.07 -5.25 -16.43
CA VAL A 540 -36.61 -4.42 -15.35
C VAL A 540 -37.48 -5.23 -14.40
N SER A 541 -38.06 -6.33 -14.88
CA SER A 541 -38.91 -7.23 -14.09
C SER A 541 -38.78 -8.68 -14.54
N ILE A 542 -39.03 -9.59 -13.59
CA ILE A 542 -39.14 -11.03 -13.83
C ILE A 542 -40.44 -11.54 -13.22
N GLU A 543 -41.27 -12.17 -14.03
CA GLU A 543 -42.42 -12.95 -13.58
C GLU A 543 -42.01 -14.41 -13.37
N PHE A 544 -42.56 -15.04 -12.32
CA PHE A 544 -42.35 -16.45 -12.03
C PHE A 544 -43.65 -17.22 -12.18
N ASN A 545 -43.60 -18.38 -12.83
CA ASN A 545 -44.71 -19.31 -12.96
C ASN A 545 -44.27 -20.70 -12.51
N VAL A 546 -45.16 -21.42 -11.83
CA VAL A 546 -45.00 -22.87 -11.61
C VAL A 546 -45.88 -23.61 -12.60
N SER A 547 -45.32 -24.61 -13.27
CA SER A 547 -46.04 -25.45 -14.24
C SER A 547 -45.71 -26.90 -14.00
N GLY A 548 -46.63 -27.80 -14.30
CA GLY A 548 -46.36 -29.24 -14.24
C GLY A 548 -47.32 -30.07 -15.08
N SER A 549 -47.11 -31.38 -15.06
CA SER A 549 -47.91 -32.36 -15.79
C SER A 549 -49.20 -32.79 -15.07
N SER A 550 -49.25 -32.65 -13.74
CA SER A 550 -50.41 -33.13 -12.96
C SER A 550 -51.62 -32.21 -13.10
N ASP A 551 -52.77 -32.81 -13.40
CA ASP A 551 -54.06 -32.14 -13.51
C ASP A 551 -55.13 -33.03 -12.85
N ASN A 552 -56.01 -32.44 -12.04
CA ASN A 552 -57.08 -33.13 -11.32
C ASN A 552 -58.47 -32.99 -11.98
N GLY A 553 -58.53 -32.50 -13.21
CA GLY A 553 -59.74 -32.15 -13.96
C GLY A 553 -60.12 -30.67 -13.86
N TYR A 554 -59.44 -29.90 -13.00
CA TYR A 554 -59.64 -28.47 -12.84
C TYR A 554 -58.38 -27.64 -13.18
N GLY A 555 -57.39 -28.23 -13.83
CA GLY A 555 -56.11 -27.59 -14.13
C GLY A 555 -54.98 -28.13 -13.26
N PHE A 556 -53.85 -27.42 -13.26
CA PHE A 556 -52.64 -27.82 -12.57
C PHE A 556 -52.90 -28.07 -11.07
N SER A 557 -52.57 -29.28 -10.59
CA SER A 557 -53.01 -29.74 -9.28
C SER A 557 -51.92 -29.78 -8.20
N GLN A 558 -50.64 -29.74 -8.57
CA GLN A 558 -49.55 -29.74 -7.57
C GLN A 558 -49.43 -28.38 -6.88
N PRO A 559 -48.88 -28.31 -5.65
CA PRO A 559 -48.64 -27.03 -4.98
C PRO A 559 -47.69 -26.12 -5.77
N ALA A 560 -48.13 -24.90 -6.06
CA ALA A 560 -47.35 -23.90 -6.78
C ALA A 560 -46.42 -23.08 -5.86
N TYR A 561 -45.68 -23.77 -4.98
CA TYR A 561 -44.81 -23.17 -3.96
C TYR A 561 -43.36 -23.63 -4.12
N PHE A 562 -42.44 -22.68 -4.13
CA PHE A 562 -40.99 -22.95 -4.06
C PHE A 562 -40.29 -21.88 -3.22
N ALA A 563 -39.18 -22.24 -2.60
CA ALA A 563 -38.32 -21.30 -1.90
C ALA A 563 -37.18 -20.83 -2.82
N TYR A 564 -36.76 -19.58 -2.68
CA TYR A 564 -35.54 -19.07 -3.30
C TYR A 564 -34.70 -18.25 -2.33
N ASP A 565 -33.39 -18.20 -2.56
CA ASP A 565 -32.41 -17.46 -1.78
C ASP A 565 -31.23 -16.99 -2.66
N ASP A 566 -30.40 -16.09 -2.14
CA ASP A 566 -29.17 -15.58 -2.76
C ASP A 566 -29.38 -15.06 -4.20
N VAL A 567 -30.31 -14.11 -4.39
CA VAL A 567 -30.56 -13.53 -5.72
C VAL A 567 -29.41 -12.59 -6.11
N CYS A 568 -28.65 -12.97 -7.14
CA CYS A 568 -27.44 -12.27 -7.55
C CYS A 568 -27.68 -11.40 -8.78
N VAL A 569 -27.28 -10.13 -8.72
CA VAL A 569 -27.48 -9.12 -9.78
C VAL A 569 -26.13 -8.55 -10.24
N ARG A 570 -25.96 -8.38 -11.56
CA ARG A 570 -24.77 -7.78 -12.18
C ARG A 570 -24.86 -6.25 -12.22
N PHE A 571 -23.82 -5.55 -11.75
CA PHE A 571 -23.66 -4.08 -11.72
C PHE A 571 -22.45 -3.56 -12.52
#